data_AF-K0J0M2-F1
#
_entry.id   AF-K0J0M2-F1
#
_cell.length_a   1.000
_cell.length_b   1.000
_cell.length_c   1.000
_cell.angle_alpha   90.00
_cell.angle_beta   90.00
_cell.angle_gamma   90.00
#
_symmetry.space_group_name_H-M   'P 1'
#
loop_
_entity.id
_entity.type
_entity.pdbx_description
1 polymer ?
#
loop_
_entity_poly.entity_id
_entity_poly.type
_entity_poly.pdbx_seq_one_letter_code
_entity_poly.pdbx_strand_id
1 'polypeptide(L)'
;MTEKMMVNSLLSIDTEFSWIYELINDLKYSLFIGNFNHFKYHLQRSKERPLRRYIRTTLQTLEYYSEAIQNSCHYNLSNGHLEGINNKIKTMKRTGFGYRNFDHLKTRAMISLIINKE
;
A
#
# COMPACT_ATOMS: atom_id res chain seq x y z
N MET A 1 21.09 -12.67 20.17
CA MET A 1 20.49 -11.35 19.94
C MET A 1 19.25 -11.56 19.09
N THR A 2 18.05 -11.19 19.56
CA THR A 2 16.81 -11.37 18.77
C THR A 2 16.57 -10.17 17.86
N GLU A 3 15.77 -10.32 16.80
CA GLU A 3 15.39 -9.23 15.90
C GLU A 3 14.79 -8.04 16.67
N LYS A 4 13.93 -8.32 17.65
CA LYS A 4 13.35 -7.31 18.54
C LYS A 4 14.41 -6.55 19.35
N MET A 5 15.42 -7.24 19.87
CA MET A 5 16.51 -6.59 20.60
C MET A 5 17.35 -5.69 19.68
N MET A 6 17.58 -6.12 18.44
CA MET A 6 18.31 -5.32 17.45
C MET A 6 17.54 -4.04 17.10
N VAL A 7 16.23 -4.14 16.83
CA VAL A 7 15.37 -2.98 16.56
C VAL A 7 15.39 -2.01 17.76
N ASN A 8 15.19 -2.50 18.98
CA ASN A 8 15.21 -1.66 20.17
C ASN A 8 16.56 -0.94 20.36
N SER A 9 17.66 -1.63 20.04
CA SER A 9 18.99 -1.03 20.11
C SER A 9 19.13 0.10 19.08
N LEU A 10 18.65 -0.09 17.85
CA LEU A 10 18.67 0.94 16.81
C LEU A 10 17.78 2.14 17.16
N LEU A 11 16.60 1.90 17.72
CA LEU A 11 15.68 2.96 18.14
C LEU A 11 16.24 3.78 19.31
N SER A 12 17.06 3.18 20.19
CA SER A 12 17.70 3.91 21.29
C SER A 12 18.78 4.91 20.84
N ILE A 13 19.26 4.82 19.59
CA ILE A 13 20.34 5.68 19.08
C ILE A 13 19.80 7.06 18.68
N ASP A 14 18.61 7.10 18.06
CA ASP A 14 18.05 8.33 17.48
C ASP A 14 16.58 8.47 17.85
N THR A 15 16.27 9.49 18.65
CA THR A 15 14.91 9.81 19.11
C THR A 15 13.98 10.25 17.98
N GLU A 16 14.50 10.88 16.92
CA GLU A 16 13.71 11.25 15.73
C GLU A 16 13.29 9.98 14.99
N PHE A 17 14.26 9.08 14.77
CA PHE A 17 14.00 7.79 14.13
C PHE A 17 13.02 6.93 14.94
N SER A 18 13.17 6.90 16.27
CA SER A 18 12.25 6.18 17.16
C SER A 18 10.82 6.68 17.02
N TRP A 19 10.63 8.00 17.04
CA TRP A 19 9.30 8.60 16.90
C TRP A 19 8.68 8.32 15.53
N ILE A 20 9.46 8.38 14.45
CA ILE A 20 8.99 8.06 13.10
C ILE A 20 8.57 6.58 13.01
N TYR A 21 9.37 5.69 13.60
CA TYR A 21 9.08 4.26 13.64
C TYR A 21 7.76 3.97 14.35
N GLU A 22 7.55 4.58 15.51
CA GLU A 22 6.28 4.48 16.27
C GLU A 22 5.10 5.02 15.46
N LEU A 23 5.23 6.21 14.87
CA LEU A 23 4.19 6.79 14.00
C LEU A 23 3.80 5.86 12.84
N ILE A 24 4.77 5.27 12.16
CA ILE A 24 4.50 4.36 11.04
C ILE A 24 3.79 3.09 11.53
N ASN A 25 4.20 2.55 12.68
CA ASN A 25 3.55 1.37 13.25
C ASN A 25 2.13 1.66 13.73
N ASP A 26 1.89 2.83 14.32
CA ASP A 26 0.57 3.30 14.70
C ASP A 26 -0.38 3.42 13.49
N LEU A 27 0.12 3.98 12.38
CA LEU A 27 -0.60 4.04 11.11
C LEU A 27 -0.91 2.64 10.57
N LYS A 28 0.08 1.75 10.50
CA LYS A 28 -0.09 0.36 10.04
C LYS A 28 -1.09 -0.40 10.89
N TYR A 29 -0.99 -0.28 12.22
CA TYR A 29 -1.87 -0.94 13.15
C TYR A 29 -3.31 -0.46 12.99
N SER A 30 -3.51 0.85 12.82
CA SER A 30 -4.83 1.44 12.58
C SER A 30 -5.50 0.89 11.33
N LEU A 31 -4.73 0.69 10.24
CA LEU A 31 -5.22 0.06 9.01
C LEU A 31 -5.51 -1.43 9.20
N PHE A 32 -4.64 -2.14 9.93
CA PHE A 32 -4.81 -3.57 10.20
C PHE A 32 -6.12 -3.86 10.97
N ILE A 33 -6.48 -3.01 11.93
CA ILE A 33 -7.73 -3.14 12.67
C ILE A 33 -8.94 -2.48 11.97
N GLY A 34 -8.74 -1.87 10.80
CA GLY A 34 -9.81 -1.17 10.06
C GLY A 34 -10.33 0.12 10.73
N ASN A 35 -9.57 0.74 11.64
CA ASN A 35 -10.00 1.94 12.35
C ASN A 35 -9.50 3.21 11.66
N PHE A 36 -10.30 3.76 10.75
CA PHE A 36 -9.95 4.97 10.01
C PHE A 36 -9.81 6.22 10.90
N ASN A 37 -10.59 6.34 11.96
CA ASN A 37 -10.49 7.49 12.87
C ASN A 37 -9.14 7.51 13.59
N HIS A 38 -8.67 6.34 14.03
CA HIS A 38 -7.36 6.19 14.65
C HIS A 38 -6.23 6.46 13.64
N PHE A 39 -6.37 5.97 12.40
CA PHE A 39 -5.45 6.28 11.31
C PHE A 39 -5.36 7.79 11.05
N LYS A 40 -6.51 8.47 10.96
CA LYS A 40 -6.59 9.93 10.73
C LYS A 40 -5.94 10.71 11.87
N TYR A 41 -6.15 10.29 13.12
CA TYR A 41 -5.50 10.88 14.29
C TYR A 41 -3.97 10.84 14.16
N HIS A 42 -3.38 9.68 13.88
CA HIS A 42 -1.93 9.54 13.70
C HIS A 42 -1.41 10.31 12.49
N LEU A 43 -2.19 10.37 11.41
CA LEU A 43 -1.81 11.17 10.24
C LEU A 43 -1.74 12.66 10.57
N GLN A 44 -2.65 13.19 11.40
CA GLN A 44 -2.56 14.58 11.87
C GLN A 44 -1.42 14.77 12.88
N ARG A 45 -1.18 13.81 13.79
CA ARG A 45 -0.02 13.80 14.71
C ARG A 45 1.31 13.94 13.95
N SER A 46 1.38 13.42 12.72
CA SER A 46 2.57 13.55 11.87
C SER A 46 2.97 15.00 11.53
N LYS A 47 2.06 15.96 11.69
CA LYS A 47 2.28 17.39 11.41
C LYS A 47 2.88 18.14 12.60
N GLU A 48 2.89 17.55 13.80
CA GLU A 48 3.42 18.18 15.03
C GLU A 48 4.93 18.41 15.00
N ARG A 49 5.66 17.68 14.14
CA ARG A 49 7.12 17.76 14.03
C ARG A 49 7.55 18.00 12.59
N PRO A 50 8.66 18.73 12.35
CA PRO A 50 9.30 18.75 11.05
C PRO A 50 9.80 17.34 10.71
N LEU A 51 9.66 16.95 9.45
CA LEU A 51 10.07 15.63 8.96
C LEU A 51 10.89 15.79 7.70
N ARG A 52 11.79 14.85 7.48
CA ARG A 52 12.54 14.73 6.22
C ARG A 52 11.56 14.67 5.04
N ARG A 53 11.94 15.31 3.94
CA ARG A 53 11.08 15.51 2.76
C ARG A 53 10.44 14.22 2.26
N TYR A 54 11.19 13.13 2.18
CA TYR A 54 10.66 11.85 1.69
C TYR A 54 9.53 11.30 2.58
N ILE A 55 9.67 11.39 3.91
CA ILE A 55 8.63 10.96 4.87
C ILE A 55 7.40 11.84 4.71
N ARG A 56 7.61 13.16 4.61
CA ARG A 56 6.53 14.12 4.42
C ARG A 56 5.74 13.83 3.14
N THR A 57 6.42 13.52 2.04
CA THR A 57 5.78 13.15 0.76
C THR A 57 4.95 11.88 0.91
N THR A 58 5.44 10.86 1.61
CA THR A 58 4.65 9.63 1.88
C THR A 58 3.38 9.94 2.67
N LEU A 59 3.48 10.74 3.74
CA LEU A 59 2.33 11.13 4.57
C LEU A 59 1.32 11.98 3.79
N GLN A 60 1.79 12.90 2.95
CA GLN A 60 0.93 13.68 2.06
C GLN A 60 0.21 12.81 1.03
N THR A 61 0.86 11.74 0.55
CA THR A 61 0.23 10.76 -0.34
C THR A 61 -0.90 10.03 0.38
N LEU A 62 -0.68 9.62 1.64
CA LEU A 62 -1.72 9.01 2.47
C LEU A 62 -2.88 9.97 2.74
N GLU A 63 -2.61 11.27 2.94
CA GLU A 63 -3.63 12.30 3.10
C GLU A 63 -4.42 12.51 1.80
N TYR A 64 -3.76 12.56 0.66
CA TYR A 64 -4.40 12.69 -0.66
C TYR A 64 -5.35 11.53 -0.95
N TYR A 65 -4.97 10.30 -0.59
CA TYR A 65 -5.80 9.10 -0.79
C TYR A 65 -6.67 8.73 0.43
N SER A 66 -6.91 9.66 1.36
CA SER A 66 -7.59 9.34 2.62
C SER A 66 -8.98 8.75 2.45
N GLU A 67 -9.73 9.21 1.44
CA GLU A 67 -11.08 8.69 1.13
C GLU A 67 -11.02 7.23 0.68
N ALA A 68 -10.10 6.88 -0.21
CA ALA A 68 -9.90 5.50 -0.64
C ALA A 68 -9.46 4.60 0.53
N ILE A 69 -8.61 5.11 1.41
CA ILE A 69 -8.20 4.42 2.64
C ILE A 69 -9.40 4.20 3.57
N GLN A 70 -10.24 5.22 3.79
CA GLN A 70 -11.46 5.09 4.58
C GLN A 70 -12.39 4.01 4.02
N ASN A 71 -12.59 4.00 2.70
CA ASN A 71 -13.39 2.98 2.03
C ASN A 71 -12.80 1.58 2.22
N SER A 72 -11.48 1.44 2.15
CA SER A 72 -10.80 0.16 2.40
C SER A 72 -10.96 -0.34 3.84
N CYS A 73 -11.09 0.55 4.82
CA CYS A 73 -11.39 0.19 6.20
C CYS A 73 -12.86 -0.20 6.41
N HIS A 74 -13.77 0.32 5.58
CA HIS A 74 -15.21 0.06 5.69
C HIS A 74 -15.65 -1.22 4.97
N TYR A 75 -15.08 -1.47 3.78
CA TYR A 75 -15.45 -2.60 2.94
C TYR A 75 -14.46 -3.76 3.09
N ASN A 76 -14.96 -4.96 3.36
CA ASN A 76 -14.17 -6.20 3.36
C ASN A 76 -13.90 -6.75 1.95
N LEU A 77 -13.77 -5.88 0.95
CA LEU A 77 -13.48 -6.28 -0.42
C LEU A 77 -11.98 -6.51 -0.57
N SER A 78 -11.61 -7.72 -0.99
CA SER A 78 -10.22 -8.04 -1.29
C SER A 78 -9.84 -7.53 -2.69
N ASN A 79 -8.69 -6.87 -2.79
CA ASN A 79 -8.06 -6.54 -4.07
C ASN A 79 -7.54 -7.78 -4.81
N GLY A 80 -7.56 -8.97 -4.19
CA GLY A 80 -6.99 -10.20 -4.75
C GLY A 80 -7.55 -10.57 -6.12
N HIS A 81 -8.84 -10.34 -6.38
CA HIS A 81 -9.42 -10.59 -7.71
C HIS A 81 -8.85 -9.65 -8.77
N LEU A 82 -8.77 -8.35 -8.47
CA LEU A 82 -8.20 -7.34 -9.37
C LEU A 82 -6.69 -7.57 -9.59
N GLU A 83 -5.96 -7.93 -8.53
CA GLU A 83 -4.55 -8.32 -8.61
C GLU A 83 -4.35 -9.57 -9.47
N GLY A 84 -5.22 -10.58 -9.33
CA GLY A 84 -5.21 -11.78 -10.15
C GLY A 84 -5.40 -11.46 -11.64
N ILE A 85 -6.38 -10.60 -11.97
CA ILE A 85 -6.59 -10.12 -13.34
C ILE A 85 -5.35 -9.38 -13.86
N ASN A 86 -4.81 -8.43 -13.08
CA ASN A 86 -3.64 -7.66 -13.45
C ASN A 86 -2.41 -8.55 -13.68
N ASN A 87 -2.21 -9.57 -12.84
CA ASN A 87 -1.12 -10.53 -12.98
C ASN A 87 -1.30 -11.38 -14.24
N LYS A 88 -2.51 -11.84 -14.55
CA LYS A 88 -2.80 -12.58 -15.79
C LYS A 88 -2.50 -11.73 -17.02
N ILE A 89 -2.89 -10.45 -17.03
CA ILE A 89 -2.56 -9.51 -18.12
C ILE A 89 -1.06 -9.29 -18.25
N LYS A 90 -0.35 -9.08 -17.13
CA LYS A 90 1.12 -8.94 -17.12
C LYS A 90 1.81 -10.19 -17.67
N THR A 91 1.32 -11.38 -17.31
CA THR A 91 1.82 -12.66 -17.84
C THR A 91 1.59 -12.74 -19.35
N MET A 92 0.38 -12.45 -19.85
CA MET A 92 0.09 -12.41 -21.28
C MET A 92 1.05 -11.48 -22.04
N LYS A 93 1.27 -10.26 -21.52
CA LYS A 93 2.22 -9.31 -22.09
C LYS A 93 3.64 -9.88 -22.16
N ARG A 94 4.10 -10.56 -21.10
CA ARG A 94 5.45 -11.16 -21.01
C ARG A 94 5.61 -12.35 -21.96
N THR A 95 4.62 -13.25 -22.01
CA THR A 95 4.65 -14.43 -22.89
C THR A 95 4.52 -14.08 -24.36
N GLY A 96 3.87 -12.96 -24.68
CA GLY A 96 3.79 -12.43 -26.05
C GLY A 96 5.03 -11.63 -26.49
N PHE A 97 6.13 -11.67 -25.73
CA PHE A 97 7.36 -10.89 -25.97
C PHE A 97 7.14 -9.37 -26.12
N GLY A 98 6.09 -8.85 -25.48
CA GLY A 98 5.65 -7.46 -25.64
C GLY A 98 4.75 -7.27 -26.86
N TYR A 99 3.50 -6.90 -26.60
CA TYR A 99 2.58 -6.49 -27.66
C TYR A 99 2.96 -5.11 -28.17
N ARG A 100 3.19 -4.99 -29.49
CA ARG A 100 3.40 -3.70 -30.16
C ARG A 100 2.11 -2.89 -30.30
N ASN A 101 0.97 -3.58 -30.42
CA ASN A 101 -0.35 -2.98 -30.51
C ASN A 101 -1.14 -3.28 -29.22
N PHE A 102 -1.62 -2.23 -28.55
CA PHE A 102 -2.45 -2.34 -27.34
C PHE A 102 -3.77 -3.08 -27.62
N ASP A 103 -4.40 -2.87 -28.78
CA ASP A 103 -5.66 -3.52 -29.13
C ASP A 103 -5.50 -5.04 -29.20
N HIS A 104 -4.35 -5.53 -29.68
CA HIS A 104 -4.07 -6.97 -29.67
C HIS A 104 -3.93 -7.52 -28.25
N LEU A 105 -3.27 -6.78 -27.35
CA LEU A 105 -3.19 -7.16 -25.93
C LEU A 105 -4.58 -7.16 -25.29
N LYS A 106 -5.39 -6.13 -25.56
CA LYS A 106 -6.75 -5.98 -25.04
C LYS A 106 -7.65 -7.13 -25.50
N THR A 107 -7.65 -7.43 -26.80
CA THR A 107 -8.42 -8.55 -27.37
C THR A 107 -7.99 -9.88 -26.76
N ARG A 108 -6.68 -10.15 -26.67
CA ARG A 108 -6.17 -11.37 -26.02
C ARG A 108 -6.59 -11.46 -24.55
N ALA A 109 -6.50 -10.34 -23.82
CA ALA A 109 -6.89 -10.28 -22.43
C ALA A 109 -8.39 -10.55 -22.23
N MET A 110 -9.26 -9.93 -23.04
CA MET A 110 -10.70 -10.18 -23.01
C MET A 110 -11.02 -11.64 -23.27
N ILE A 111 -10.50 -12.21 -24.36
CA ILE A 111 -10.71 -13.63 -24.70
C ILE A 111 -10.26 -14.54 -23.55
N SER A 112 -9.05 -14.31 -23.01
CA SER A 112 -8.51 -15.15 -21.94
C SER A 112 -9.23 -14.99 -20.59
N LEU A 113 -9.77 -13.82 -20.29
CA LEU A 113 -10.50 -13.58 -19.04
C LEU A 113 -11.96 -14.04 -19.11
N ILE A 114 -12.58 -14.02 -20.30
CA ILE A 114 -13.96 -14.45 -20.51
C ILE A 114 -14.04 -15.98 -20.61
N ILE A 115 -13.15 -16.62 -21.39
CA ILE A 115 -13.23 -18.09 -21.64
C ILE A 115 -12.88 -18.92 -20.40
N ASN A 116 -12.07 -18.40 -19.47
CA ASN A 116 -11.71 -19.12 -18.24
C ASN A 116 -12.69 -18.87 -17.06
N LYS A 117 -13.90 -18.37 -17.33
CA LYS A 117 -14.96 -18.21 -16.32
C LYS A 117 -15.93 -19.38 -16.26
N GLU A 118 -15.82 -20.33 -17.18
CA GLU A 118 -16.49 -21.66 -17.17
C GLU A 118 -15.50 -22.72 -16.70
#